data_AF-A0A2N0TLG9-F1
#
_entry.id   AF-A0A2N0TLG9-F1
#
_cell.length_a   1.000
_cell.length_b   1.000
_cell.length_c   1.000
_cell.angle_alpha   90.00
_cell.angle_beta   90.00
_cell.angle_gamma   90.00
#
_symmetry.space_group_name_H-M   'P 1'
#
loop_
_entity.id
_entity.type
_entity.pdbx_description
1 polymer ?
#
loop_
_entity_poly.entity_id
_entity_poly.type
_entity_poly.pdbx_seq_one_letter_code
_entity_poly.pdbx_strand_id
1 'polypeptide(L)'
;MSGLFVSFEGVDGVGKTTQVERLRAYLEAQGRTVVVTREPGGTALGKAIRQLLLHGVDGGAVDIAPRAEALLFAADRAQHVAETIRPALERGEVVITDRYLDSSLAYQAGGRELTPEEIRALSMWATNNLLPDRTYLLDMDPALSHNRFEHAEDRMESAGSDFQSRTRQAFLDLAVAEPNRFHVIDASQSIEQVWSAIEADIQTLLRDNVADVDTVMARSGASTGAVTMGGVR
;
A
#
# COMPACT_ATOMS: atom_id res chain seq x y z
N MET A 1 8.21 -4.82 -18.82
CA MET A 1 8.45 -3.85 -17.73
C MET A 1 7.85 -4.44 -16.47
N SER A 2 8.45 -4.24 -15.30
CA SER A 2 7.77 -4.49 -14.04
C SER A 2 6.58 -3.54 -13.91
N GLY A 3 5.50 -4.03 -13.32
CA GLY A 3 4.32 -3.22 -13.03
C GLY A 3 4.61 -2.14 -11.99
N LEU A 4 3.62 -1.30 -11.74
CA LEU A 4 3.68 -0.24 -10.72
C LEU A 4 2.83 -0.66 -9.52
N PHE A 5 3.38 -0.60 -8.31
CA PHE A 5 2.66 -0.90 -7.08
C PHE A 5 2.42 0.36 -6.25
N VAL A 6 1.16 0.72 -6.05
CA VAL A 6 0.74 1.87 -5.26
C VAL A 6 -0.11 1.42 -4.07
N SER A 7 0.17 1.95 -2.88
CA SER A 7 -0.71 1.79 -1.71
C SER A 7 -1.34 3.12 -1.28
N PHE A 8 -2.56 3.04 -0.74
CA PHE A 8 -3.23 4.15 -0.06
C PHE A 8 -3.31 3.84 1.43
N GLU A 9 -2.86 4.80 2.24
CA GLU A 9 -2.78 4.68 3.69
C GLU A 9 -3.39 5.90 4.39
N GLY A 10 -3.66 5.76 5.69
CA GLY A 10 -4.30 6.76 6.52
C GLY A 10 -5.36 6.16 7.43
N VAL A 11 -5.84 6.96 8.38
CA VAL A 11 -6.92 6.57 9.30
C VAL A 11 -8.23 6.34 8.56
N ASP A 12 -9.21 5.74 9.22
CA ASP A 12 -10.52 5.50 8.62
C ASP A 12 -11.26 6.82 8.34
N GLY A 13 -12.06 6.84 7.28
CA GLY A 13 -12.83 8.02 6.86
C GLY A 13 -12.08 9.11 6.07
N VAL A 14 -10.78 8.98 5.82
CA VAL A 14 -9.99 10.00 5.10
C VAL A 14 -10.21 10.07 3.57
N GLY A 15 -11.05 9.20 3.01
CA GLY A 15 -11.41 9.21 1.59
C GLY A 15 -10.54 8.33 0.67
N LYS A 16 -9.85 7.31 1.22
CA LYS A 16 -9.02 6.35 0.46
C LYS A 16 -9.78 5.75 -0.72
N THR A 17 -10.97 5.18 -0.49
CA THR A 17 -11.80 4.56 -1.54
C THR A 17 -12.07 5.51 -2.71
N THR A 18 -12.41 6.77 -2.42
CA THR A 18 -12.68 7.77 -3.45
C THR A 18 -11.44 8.02 -4.32
N GLN A 19 -10.27 8.15 -3.69
CA GLN A 19 -9.04 8.44 -4.42
C GLN A 19 -8.48 7.23 -5.16
N VAL A 20 -8.67 6.02 -4.62
CA VAL A 20 -8.36 4.76 -5.31
C VAL A 20 -9.15 4.65 -6.62
N GLU A 21 -10.47 4.88 -6.59
CA GLU A 21 -11.29 4.80 -7.81
C GLU A 21 -10.96 5.90 -8.81
N ARG A 22 -10.63 7.12 -8.35
CA ARG A 22 -10.15 8.19 -9.23
C ARG A 22 -8.83 7.82 -9.91
N LEU A 23 -7.87 7.29 -9.15
CA LEU A 23 -6.58 6.86 -9.70
C LEU A 23 -6.75 5.72 -10.69
N ARG A 24 -7.59 4.74 -10.36
CA ARG A 24 -7.94 3.64 -11.25
C ARG A 24 -8.49 4.17 -12.58
N ALA A 25 -9.54 4.99 -12.54
CA ALA A 25 -10.19 5.52 -13.74
C ALA A 25 -9.22 6.34 -14.60
N TYR A 26 -8.37 7.15 -13.96
CA TYR A 26 -7.33 7.93 -14.64
C TYR A 26 -6.34 7.04 -15.40
N LEU A 27 -5.81 6.00 -14.75
CA LEU A 27 -4.83 5.10 -15.37
C LEU A 27 -5.44 4.22 -16.45
N GLU A 28 -6.68 3.74 -16.26
CA GLU A 28 -7.43 3.00 -17.27
C GLU A 28 -7.71 3.87 -18.51
N ALA A 29 -8.05 5.16 -18.32
CA ALA A 29 -8.22 6.12 -19.43
C ALA A 29 -6.92 6.36 -20.21
N GLN A 30 -5.76 6.08 -19.62
CA GLN A 30 -4.45 6.10 -20.28
C GLN A 30 -4.06 4.75 -20.91
N GLY A 31 -4.97 3.77 -20.94
CA GLY A 31 -4.77 2.47 -21.56
C GLY A 31 -3.99 1.48 -20.69
N ARG A 32 -3.86 1.73 -19.37
CA ARG A 32 -3.21 0.79 -18.45
C ARG A 32 -4.21 -0.21 -17.91
N THR A 33 -3.76 -1.45 -17.70
CA THR A 33 -4.50 -2.44 -16.91
C THR A 33 -4.25 -2.20 -15.43
N VAL A 34 -5.33 -2.05 -14.65
CA VAL A 34 -5.27 -1.72 -13.23
C VAL A 34 -5.95 -2.81 -12.40
N VAL A 35 -5.25 -3.31 -11.39
CA VAL A 35 -5.76 -4.22 -10.37
C VAL A 35 -5.96 -3.43 -9.08
N VAL A 36 -7.21 -3.19 -8.70
CA VAL A 36 -7.56 -2.62 -7.40
C VAL A 36 -7.80 -3.73 -6.38
N THR A 37 -7.20 -3.60 -5.21
CA THR A 37 -7.32 -4.57 -4.13
C THR A 37 -7.26 -3.88 -2.77
N ARG A 38 -7.31 -4.67 -1.68
CA ARG A 38 -7.28 -4.16 -0.30
C ARG A 38 -6.71 -5.17 0.69
N GLU A 39 -6.19 -4.66 1.81
CA GLU A 39 -5.78 -5.48 2.95
C GLU A 39 -6.49 -5.07 4.26
N PRO A 40 -6.78 -6.04 5.15
CA PRO A 40 -6.87 -7.46 4.87
C PRO A 40 -8.09 -7.77 3.98
N GLY A 41 -8.08 -8.87 3.24
CA GLY A 41 -9.26 -9.37 2.50
C GLY A 41 -9.17 -9.44 0.98
N GLY A 42 -8.00 -9.26 0.38
CA GLY A 42 -7.81 -9.28 -1.08
C GLY A 42 -8.06 -10.64 -1.75
N THR A 43 -7.98 -11.74 -0.99
CA THR A 43 -8.10 -13.14 -1.50
C THR A 43 -9.19 -13.92 -0.76
N ALA A 44 -9.51 -15.14 -1.21
CA ALA A 44 -10.47 -16.00 -0.51
C ALA A 44 -10.00 -16.33 0.93
N LEU A 45 -8.73 -16.67 1.12
CA LEU A 45 -8.13 -16.86 2.44
C LEU A 45 -8.11 -15.54 3.22
N GLY A 46 -7.73 -14.44 2.57
CA GLY A 46 -7.70 -13.12 3.19
C GLY A 46 -9.07 -12.69 3.73
N LYS A 47 -10.16 -12.99 3.00
CA LYS A 47 -11.53 -12.73 3.47
C LYS A 47 -11.86 -13.51 4.73
N ALA A 48 -11.46 -14.78 4.82
CA ALA A 48 -11.65 -15.58 6.03
C ALA A 48 -10.84 -15.01 7.20
N ILE A 49 -9.58 -14.61 6.96
CA ILE A 49 -8.73 -13.97 7.98
C ILE A 49 -9.33 -12.63 8.44
N ARG A 50 -9.82 -11.80 7.50
CA ARG A 50 -10.49 -10.53 7.81
C ARG A 50 -11.70 -10.74 8.72
N GLN A 51 -12.49 -11.78 8.48
CA GLN A 51 -13.63 -12.10 9.35
C GLN A 51 -13.16 -12.37 10.79
N LEU A 52 -12.09 -13.15 10.98
CA LEU A 52 -11.52 -13.41 12.30
C LEU A 52 -11.01 -12.13 12.97
N LEU A 53 -10.29 -11.29 12.23
CA LEU A 53 -9.68 -10.06 12.74
C LEU A 53 -10.71 -9.01 13.18
N LEU A 54 -11.81 -8.88 12.44
CA LEU A 54 -12.80 -7.82 12.66
C LEU A 54 -14.01 -8.25 13.50
N HIS A 55 -14.37 -9.54 13.46
CA HIS A 55 -15.59 -10.06 14.10
C HIS A 55 -15.32 -11.14 15.14
N GLY A 56 -14.05 -11.53 15.36
CA GLY A 56 -13.67 -12.54 16.34
C GLY A 56 -14.05 -13.97 15.94
N VAL A 57 -14.08 -14.87 16.92
CA VAL A 57 -14.43 -16.29 16.74
C VAL A 57 -15.75 -16.55 17.47
N ASP A 58 -16.65 -17.32 16.84
CA ASP A 58 -17.97 -17.69 17.38
C ASP A 58 -18.89 -16.50 17.74
N GLY A 59 -18.74 -15.36 17.06
CA GLY A 59 -19.61 -14.18 17.24
C GLY A 59 -19.35 -13.38 18.51
N GLY A 60 -18.32 -13.75 19.29
CA GLY A 60 -17.81 -12.94 20.39
C GLY A 60 -16.57 -12.15 19.98
N ALA A 61 -16.39 -10.96 20.56
CA ALA A 61 -15.12 -10.25 20.51
C ALA A 61 -14.07 -11.04 21.31
N VAL A 62 -13.42 -12.02 20.68
CA VAL A 62 -12.27 -12.71 21.26
C VAL A 62 -11.10 -11.74 21.28
N ASP A 63 -10.48 -11.59 22.44
CA ASP A 63 -9.24 -10.83 22.57
C ASP A 63 -8.10 -11.63 21.91
N ILE A 64 -7.82 -11.33 20.64
CA ILE A 64 -6.74 -11.96 19.89
C ILE A 64 -5.42 -11.44 20.45
N ALA A 65 -4.57 -12.33 20.97
CA ALA A 65 -3.26 -11.95 21.47
C ALA A 65 -2.47 -11.17 20.38
N PRO A 66 -1.72 -10.10 20.73
CA PRO A 66 -1.05 -9.23 19.76
C PRO A 66 -0.19 -9.97 18.73
N ARG A 67 0.57 -10.99 19.15
CA ARG A 67 1.35 -11.86 18.24
C ARG A 67 0.49 -12.63 17.26
N ALA A 68 -0.65 -13.16 17.70
CA ALA A 68 -1.57 -13.88 16.82
C ALA A 68 -2.21 -12.92 15.81
N GLU A 69 -2.59 -11.71 16.23
CA GLU A 69 -3.12 -10.68 15.34
C GLU A 69 -2.09 -10.30 14.26
N ALA A 70 -0.85 -10.02 14.64
CA ALA A 70 0.23 -9.72 13.71
C ALA A 70 0.49 -10.85 12.70
N LEU A 71 0.47 -12.11 13.15
CA LEU A 71 0.62 -13.28 12.30
C LEU A 71 -0.54 -13.45 11.31
N LEU A 72 -1.78 -13.16 11.73
CA LEU A 72 -2.94 -13.21 10.85
C LEU A 72 -2.87 -12.16 9.74
N PHE A 73 -2.52 -10.90 10.07
CA PHE A 73 -2.29 -9.87 9.06
C PHE A 73 -1.14 -10.25 8.11
N ALA A 74 -0.04 -10.80 8.64
CA ALA A 74 1.07 -11.25 7.81
C ALA A 74 0.69 -12.42 6.88
N ALA A 75 -0.16 -13.35 7.34
CA ALA A 75 -0.65 -14.46 6.55
C ALA A 75 -1.59 -14.02 5.42
N ASP A 76 -2.51 -13.10 5.70
CA ASP A 76 -3.37 -12.46 4.69
C ASP A 76 -2.51 -11.80 3.60
N ARG A 77 -1.54 -10.98 4.01
CA ARG A 77 -0.62 -10.28 3.10
C ARG A 77 0.24 -11.23 2.27
N ALA A 78 0.80 -12.28 2.88
CA ALA A 78 1.61 -13.26 2.16
C ALA A 78 0.81 -13.91 1.02
N GLN A 79 -0.42 -14.34 1.31
CA GLN A 79 -1.31 -14.92 0.31
C GLN A 79 -1.67 -13.90 -0.77
N HIS A 80 -2.00 -12.68 -0.37
CA HIS A 80 -2.40 -11.62 -1.27
C HIS A 80 -1.29 -11.23 -2.25
N VAL A 81 -0.05 -11.15 -1.77
CA VAL A 81 1.12 -10.93 -2.62
C VAL A 81 1.32 -12.08 -3.61
N ALA A 82 1.23 -13.32 -3.15
CA ALA A 82 1.46 -14.49 -3.99
C ALA A 82 0.39 -14.69 -5.07
N GLU A 83 -0.88 -14.45 -4.73
CA GLU A 83 -2.03 -14.74 -5.60
C GLU A 83 -2.41 -13.58 -6.51
N THR A 84 -2.24 -12.33 -6.05
CA THR A 84 -2.78 -11.15 -6.73
C THR A 84 -1.70 -10.15 -7.13
N ILE A 85 -0.97 -9.61 -6.15
CA ILE A 85 -0.11 -8.44 -6.39
C ILE A 85 1.08 -8.81 -7.29
N ARG A 86 1.88 -9.80 -6.90
CA ARG A 86 3.11 -10.16 -7.64
C ARG A 86 2.81 -10.64 -9.07
N PRO A 87 1.83 -11.52 -9.32
CA PRO A 87 1.48 -11.90 -10.69
C PRO A 87 1.03 -10.72 -11.56
N ALA A 88 0.31 -9.74 -11.01
CA ALA A 88 -0.09 -8.54 -11.75
C ALA A 88 1.11 -7.66 -12.10
N LEU A 89 2.01 -7.44 -11.14
CA LEU A 89 3.24 -6.68 -11.37
C LEU A 89 4.16 -7.37 -12.40
N GLU A 90 4.24 -8.70 -12.40
CA GLU A 90 5.02 -9.46 -13.39
C GLU A 90 4.46 -9.31 -14.83
N ARG A 91 3.15 -9.08 -14.96
CA ARG A 91 2.51 -8.76 -16.26
C ARG A 91 2.66 -7.29 -16.67
N GLY A 92 3.30 -6.46 -15.85
CA GLY A 92 3.46 -5.02 -16.12
C GLY A 92 2.22 -4.18 -15.79
N GLU A 93 1.27 -4.73 -15.03
CA GLU A 93 0.03 -4.06 -14.66
C GLU A 93 0.26 -3.06 -13.50
N VAL A 94 -0.67 -2.13 -13.30
CA VAL A 94 -0.67 -1.28 -12.10
C VAL A 94 -1.49 -1.97 -11.01
N VAL A 95 -0.91 -2.13 -9.82
CA VAL A 95 -1.63 -2.59 -8.63
C VAL A 95 -1.86 -1.41 -7.70
N ILE A 96 -3.12 -1.18 -7.32
CA ILE A 96 -3.51 -0.19 -6.31
C ILE A 96 -4.12 -0.94 -5.13
N THR A 97 -3.55 -0.80 -3.94
CA THR A 97 -4.10 -1.42 -2.72
C THR A 97 -4.56 -0.39 -1.69
N ASP A 98 -5.79 -0.56 -1.18
CA ASP A 98 -6.24 0.12 0.04
C ASP A 98 -5.67 -0.62 1.26
N ARG A 99 -4.72 0.04 1.95
CA ARG A 99 -3.86 -0.50 2.99
C ARG A 99 -2.85 -1.56 2.50
N TYR A 100 -1.72 -1.62 3.19
CA TYR A 100 -0.67 -2.62 3.03
C TYR A 100 0.11 -2.80 4.35
N LEU A 101 1.43 -2.98 4.28
CA LEU A 101 2.34 -3.14 5.41
C LEU A 101 2.31 -1.95 6.38
N ASP A 102 2.19 -0.72 5.88
CA ASP A 102 2.28 0.49 6.70
C ASP A 102 1.11 0.59 7.69
N SER A 103 -0.09 0.14 7.30
CA SER A 103 -1.21 -0.07 8.23
C SER A 103 -0.84 -1.02 9.38
N SER A 104 -0.08 -2.10 9.11
CA SER A 104 0.38 -2.99 10.19
C SER A 104 1.34 -2.31 11.16
N LEU A 105 2.17 -1.39 10.68
CA LEU A 105 3.06 -0.63 11.54
C LEU A 105 2.30 0.43 12.35
N ALA A 106 1.35 1.12 11.72
CA ALA A 106 0.63 2.21 12.37
C ALA A 106 -0.36 1.72 13.45
N TYR A 107 -1.10 0.64 13.20
CA TYR A 107 -2.13 0.17 14.13
C TYR A 107 -1.59 -0.76 15.23
N GLN A 108 -0.61 -1.62 14.92
CA GLN A 108 -0.15 -2.66 15.85
C GLN A 108 1.06 -2.21 16.69
N ALA A 109 1.87 -1.25 16.22
CA ALA A 109 3.06 -0.80 16.96
C ALA A 109 2.74 0.10 18.18
N GLY A 110 1.47 0.43 18.41
CA GLY A 110 1.02 1.14 19.61
C GLY A 110 0.96 0.29 20.88
N GLY A 111 1.18 -1.03 20.78
CA GLY A 111 1.16 -1.97 21.90
C GLY A 111 2.53 -2.16 22.57
N ARG A 112 2.54 -2.46 23.87
CA ARG A 112 3.80 -2.72 24.63
C ARG A 112 4.48 -4.06 24.30
N GLU A 113 3.81 -4.96 23.57
CA GLU A 113 4.28 -6.34 23.36
C GLU A 113 5.13 -6.52 22.09
N LEU A 114 4.86 -5.75 21.03
CA LEU A 114 5.53 -5.89 19.73
C LEU A 114 6.16 -4.57 19.31
N THR A 115 7.42 -4.63 18.87
CA THR A 115 8.11 -3.43 18.36
C THR A 115 7.78 -3.18 16.89
N PRO A 116 7.88 -1.92 16.40
CA PRO A 116 7.76 -1.62 14.97
C PRO A 116 8.71 -2.47 14.10
N GLU A 117 9.92 -2.74 14.59
CA GLU A 117 10.93 -3.53 13.88
C GLU A 117 10.50 -5.00 13.74
N GLU A 118 9.90 -5.59 14.77
CA GLU A 118 9.37 -6.97 14.72
C GLU A 118 8.25 -7.09 13.70
N ILE A 119 7.30 -6.13 13.69
CA ILE A 119 6.19 -6.11 12.74
C ILE A 119 6.70 -5.90 11.31
N ARG A 120 7.68 -4.99 11.13
CA ARG A 120 8.30 -4.75 9.83
C ARG A 120 9.01 -6.00 9.33
N ALA A 121 9.82 -6.64 10.17
CA ALA A 121 10.57 -7.84 9.81
C ALA A 121 9.63 -8.99 9.39
N LEU A 122 8.57 -9.23 10.17
CA LEU A 122 7.53 -10.21 9.83
C LEU A 122 6.88 -9.90 8.48
N SER A 123 6.50 -8.65 8.25
CA SER A 123 5.82 -8.23 7.03
C SER A 123 6.73 -8.30 5.81
N MET A 124 8.00 -7.93 5.93
CA MET A 124 8.98 -8.03 4.84
C MET A 124 9.28 -9.49 4.48
N TRP A 125 9.36 -10.37 5.48
CA TRP A 125 9.50 -11.81 5.24
C TRP A 125 8.26 -12.37 4.51
N ALA A 126 7.05 -12.02 4.98
CA ALA A 126 5.79 -12.48 4.39
C ALA A 126 5.62 -12.09 2.92
N THR A 127 6.17 -10.94 2.50
CA THR A 127 5.99 -10.38 1.15
C THR A 127 7.15 -10.67 0.20
N ASN A 128 8.19 -11.38 0.64
CA ASN A 128 9.48 -11.47 -0.05
C ASN A 128 10.02 -10.06 -0.40
N ASN A 129 10.04 -9.18 0.59
CA ASN A 129 10.50 -7.79 0.52
C ASN A 129 9.77 -6.89 -0.50
N LEU A 130 8.53 -7.24 -0.87
CA LEU A 130 7.75 -6.39 -1.77
C LEU A 130 7.20 -5.17 -1.01
N LEU A 131 7.64 -3.99 -1.45
CA LEU A 131 7.11 -2.70 -1.02
C LEU A 131 6.44 -1.97 -2.19
N PRO A 132 5.46 -1.09 -1.93
CA PRO A 132 4.94 -0.19 -2.93
C PRO A 132 6.03 0.73 -3.49
N ASP A 133 5.97 1.03 -4.77
CA ASP A 133 6.78 2.09 -5.40
C ASP A 133 6.36 3.48 -4.88
N ARG A 134 5.08 3.61 -4.54
CA ARG A 134 4.50 4.82 -3.95
C ARG A 134 3.43 4.48 -2.91
N THR A 135 3.46 5.19 -1.80
CA THR A 135 2.43 5.16 -0.77
C THR A 135 1.83 6.54 -0.61
N TYR A 136 0.56 6.70 -1.01
CA TYR A 136 -0.21 7.91 -0.77
C TYR A 136 -0.78 7.87 0.65
N LEU A 137 -0.21 8.67 1.56
CA LEU A 137 -0.73 8.83 2.91
C LEU A 137 -1.74 9.99 2.91
N LEU A 138 -3.03 9.66 3.03
CA LEU A 138 -4.09 10.64 3.21
C LEU A 138 -4.17 11.04 4.69
N ASP A 139 -3.59 12.18 5.02
CA ASP A 139 -3.52 12.69 6.39
C ASP A 139 -4.70 13.60 6.72
N MET A 140 -5.37 13.30 7.84
CA MET A 140 -6.43 14.14 8.38
C MET A 140 -6.51 13.92 9.89
N ASP A 141 -6.89 14.96 10.63
CA ASP A 141 -7.32 14.80 12.02
C ASP A 141 -8.44 13.75 12.12
N PRO A 142 -8.31 12.71 12.95
CA PRO A 142 -9.34 11.68 13.11
C PRO A 142 -10.70 12.23 13.56
N ALA A 143 -10.72 13.34 14.32
CA ALA A 143 -11.95 13.99 14.71
C ALA A 143 -12.71 14.56 13.50
N LEU A 144 -12.00 15.00 12.46
CA LEU A 144 -12.61 15.47 11.21
C LEU A 144 -13.05 14.31 10.31
N SER A 145 -12.32 13.19 10.31
CA SER A 145 -12.66 12.03 9.46
C SER A 145 -13.90 11.30 9.97
N HIS A 146 -14.09 11.20 11.28
CA HIS A 146 -15.28 10.60 11.89
C HIS A 146 -16.58 11.33 11.48
N ASN A 147 -16.54 12.65 11.37
CA ASN A 147 -17.69 13.45 10.91
C ASN A 147 -18.08 13.20 9.44
N ARG A 148 -17.20 12.56 8.64
CA ARG A 148 -17.46 12.24 7.23
C ARG A 148 -18.01 10.82 7.04
N PHE A 149 -18.07 10.00 8.08
CA PHE A 149 -18.37 8.56 8.00
C PHE A 149 -19.48 8.16 8.99
N GLU A 150 -20.70 7.94 8.49
CA GLU A 150 -21.79 7.31 9.27
C GLU A 150 -21.84 5.80 8.98
N HIS A 151 -20.99 5.00 9.61
CA HIS A 151 -21.08 3.53 9.58
C HIS A 151 -20.85 2.96 10.99
N ALA A 152 -21.31 1.73 11.23
CA ALA A 152 -21.07 1.03 12.48
C ALA A 152 -19.56 0.73 12.61
N GLU A 153 -18.97 1.19 13.71
CA GLU A 153 -17.53 1.00 14.00
C GLU A 153 -17.18 -0.49 14.12
N ASP A 154 -16.08 -0.89 13.48
CA ASP A 154 -15.51 -2.21 13.72
C ASP A 154 -14.67 -2.26 15.02
N ARG A 155 -14.19 -3.47 15.38
CA ARG A 155 -13.41 -3.69 16.60
C ARG A 155 -12.20 -2.75 16.71
N MET A 156 -11.54 -2.43 15.59
CA MET A 156 -10.35 -1.57 15.58
C MET A 156 -10.74 -0.09 15.66
N GLU A 157 -11.83 0.30 15.02
CA GLU A 157 -12.36 1.67 15.04
C GLU A 157 -12.86 2.06 16.45
N SER A 158 -13.37 1.10 17.22
CA SER A 158 -13.87 1.29 18.59
C SER A 158 -12.79 1.60 19.65
N ALA A 159 -11.50 1.61 19.27
CA ALA A 159 -10.37 1.77 20.19
C ALA A 159 -10.18 3.19 20.77
N GLY A 160 -11.05 4.15 20.43
CA GLY A 160 -11.10 5.49 21.00
C GLY A 160 -10.16 6.53 20.38
N SER A 161 -10.38 7.81 20.68
CA SER A 161 -9.69 8.96 20.07
C SER A 161 -8.16 8.96 20.25
N ASP A 162 -7.69 8.53 21.42
CA ASP A 162 -6.26 8.48 21.72
C ASP A 162 -5.54 7.43 20.86
N PHE A 163 -6.21 6.32 20.57
CA PHE A 163 -5.67 5.29 19.67
C PHE A 163 -5.55 5.83 18.26
N GLN A 164 -6.62 6.43 17.72
CA GLN A 164 -6.62 7.01 16.37
C GLN A 164 -5.56 8.11 16.20
N SER A 165 -5.36 8.94 17.23
CA SER A 165 -4.32 9.98 17.23
C SER A 165 -2.90 9.39 17.19
N ARG A 166 -2.64 8.33 17.97
CA ARG A 166 -1.36 7.61 17.92
C ARG A 166 -1.13 6.92 16.58
N THR A 167 -2.17 6.31 16.01
CA THR A 167 -2.11 5.66 14.69
C THR A 167 -1.77 6.67 13.60
N ARG A 168 -2.41 7.85 13.61
CA ARG A 168 -2.07 8.95 12.70
C ARG A 168 -0.61 9.35 12.84
N GLN A 169 -0.12 9.57 14.07
CA GLN A 169 1.26 9.95 14.30
C GLN A 169 2.23 8.89 13.79
N ALA A 170 1.95 7.60 14.01
CA ALA A 170 2.77 6.50 13.51
C ALA A 170 2.86 6.50 11.97
N PHE A 171 1.77 6.78 11.25
CA PHE A 171 1.82 6.96 9.80
C PHE A 171 2.73 8.12 9.37
N LEU A 172 2.64 9.26 10.06
CA LEU A 172 3.47 10.43 9.76
C LEU A 172 4.95 10.14 10.03
N ASP A 173 5.27 9.42 11.11
CA ASP A 173 6.64 9.02 11.43
C ASP A 173 7.23 8.08 10.36
N LEU A 174 6.42 7.15 9.82
CA LEU A 174 6.81 6.30 8.69
C LEU A 174 7.09 7.12 7.42
N ALA A 175 6.25 8.11 7.14
CA ALA A 175 6.42 8.98 5.99
C ALA A 175 7.70 9.83 6.08
N VAL A 176 8.07 10.29 7.28
CA VAL A 176 9.34 10.97 7.55
C VAL A 176 10.53 10.03 7.36
N ALA A 177 10.41 8.76 7.78
CA ALA A 177 11.48 7.77 7.65
C ALA A 177 11.72 7.30 6.20
N GLU A 178 10.69 7.33 5.36
CA GLU A 178 10.74 6.83 3.98
C GLU A 178 10.21 7.86 2.95
N PRO A 179 10.81 9.06 2.87
CA PRO A 179 10.26 10.18 2.09
C PRO A 179 10.28 9.93 0.58
N ASN A 180 11.11 9.00 0.11
CA ASN A 180 11.14 8.62 -1.30
C ASN A 180 9.96 7.73 -1.70
N ARG A 181 9.36 6.98 -0.75
CA ARG A 181 8.24 6.07 -1.00
C ARG A 181 6.91 6.71 -0.64
N PHE A 182 6.87 7.50 0.44
CA PHE A 182 5.64 8.16 0.87
C PHE A 182 5.40 9.49 0.14
N HIS A 183 4.13 9.78 -0.12
CA HIS A 183 3.66 11.09 -0.51
C HIS A 183 2.46 11.45 0.39
N VAL A 184 2.69 12.40 1.30
CA VAL A 184 1.67 12.83 2.29
C VAL A 184 0.78 13.89 1.68
N ILE A 185 -0.53 13.67 1.76
CA ILE A 185 -1.55 14.56 1.19
C ILE A 185 -2.51 14.97 2.29
N ASP A 186 -2.74 16.28 2.42
CA ASP A 186 -3.73 16.84 3.32
C ASP A 186 -5.14 16.48 2.83
N ALA A 187 -5.74 15.47 3.47
CA ALA A 187 -7.05 14.95 3.13
C ALA A 187 -8.19 15.82 3.68
N SER A 188 -7.90 16.83 4.51
CA SER A 188 -8.90 17.80 4.97
C SER A 188 -9.46 18.67 3.84
N GLN A 189 -8.71 18.79 2.74
CA GLN A 189 -9.07 19.52 1.53
C GLN A 189 -10.24 18.88 0.76
N SER A 190 -10.69 19.54 -0.31
CA SER A 190 -11.74 18.96 -1.16
C SER A 190 -11.22 17.72 -1.89
N ILE A 191 -12.15 16.85 -2.30
CA ILE A 191 -11.83 15.62 -3.06
C ILE A 191 -11.01 15.96 -4.31
N GLU A 192 -11.33 17.07 -4.97
CA GLU A 192 -10.65 17.57 -6.18
C GLU A 192 -9.22 18.03 -5.89
N GLN A 193 -8.99 18.71 -4.77
CA GLN A 193 -7.65 19.15 -4.38
C GLN A 193 -6.76 17.96 -4.03
N VAL A 194 -7.28 17.02 -3.25
CA VAL A 194 -6.60 15.76 -2.93
C VAL A 194 -6.26 14.99 -4.21
N TRP A 195 -7.23 14.86 -5.12
CA TRP A 195 -7.01 14.22 -6.42
C TRP A 195 -5.92 14.94 -7.23
N SER A 196 -5.93 16.26 -7.27
CA SER A 196 -4.96 17.04 -8.05
C SER A 196 -3.52 16.81 -7.56
N ALA A 197 -3.32 16.63 -6.25
CA ALA A 197 -2.02 16.28 -5.68
C ALA A 197 -1.56 14.88 -6.11
N ILE A 198 -2.46 13.88 -6.03
CA ILE A 198 -2.18 12.50 -6.46
C ILE A 198 -1.87 12.46 -7.96
N GLU A 199 -2.66 13.15 -8.77
CA GLU A 199 -2.49 13.19 -10.22
C GLU A 199 -1.13 13.79 -10.61
N ALA A 200 -0.71 14.88 -9.96
CA ALA A 200 0.57 15.51 -10.23
C ALA A 200 1.77 14.58 -9.89
N ASP A 201 1.69 13.88 -8.76
CA ASP A 201 2.73 12.94 -8.32
C ASP A 201 2.79 11.70 -9.20
N ILE A 202 1.65 11.06 -9.49
CA ILE A 202 1.64 9.83 -10.31
C ILE A 202 2.14 10.10 -11.73
N GLN A 203 1.83 11.28 -12.31
CA GLN A 203 2.39 11.67 -13.61
C GLN A 203 3.91 11.74 -13.58
N THR A 204 4.49 12.19 -12.49
CA THR A 204 5.95 12.27 -12.32
C THR A 204 6.54 10.86 -12.23
N LEU A 205 5.97 10.00 -11.40
CA LEU A 205 6.41 8.59 -11.28
C LEU A 205 6.35 7.84 -12.60
N LEU A 206 5.27 8.02 -13.36
CA LEU A 206 5.12 7.36 -14.66
C LEU A 206 6.14 7.87 -15.70
N ARG A 207 6.55 9.15 -15.64
CA ARG A 207 7.60 9.69 -16.51
C ARG A 207 8.97 9.13 -16.14
N ASP A 208 9.29 9.10 -14.86
CA ASP A 208 10.60 8.64 -14.37
C ASP A 208 10.80 7.15 -14.67
N ASN A 209 9.75 6.34 -14.53
CA ASN A 209 9.78 4.92 -14.89
C ASN A 209 10.02 4.68 -16.40
N VAL A 210 9.56 5.57 -17.28
CA VAL A 210 9.82 5.46 -18.73
C VAL A 210 11.26 5.86 -19.04
N ALA A 211 11.77 6.93 -18.42
CA ALA A 211 13.13 7.42 -18.63
C ALA A 211 14.21 6.40 -18.20
N ASP A 212 13.98 5.67 -17.11
CA ASP A 212 14.88 4.62 -16.64
C ASP A 212 14.93 3.43 -17.62
N VAL A 213 13.79 3.05 -18.20
CA VAL A 213 13.72 1.96 -19.18
C VAL A 213 14.46 2.33 -20.47
N ASP A 214 14.26 3.53 -20.99
CA ASP A 214 14.95 4.01 -22.20
C ASP A 214 16.47 4.09 -21.98
N THR A 215 16.91 4.50 -20.79
CA THR A 215 18.33 4.57 -20.42
C THR A 215 18.97 3.17 -20.33
N VAL A 216 18.27 2.19 -19.76
CA VAL A 216 18.74 0.79 -19.68
C VAL A 216 18.78 0.15 -21.07
N MET A 217 17.76 0.36 -21.89
CA MET A 217 17.70 -0.14 -23.26
C MET A 217 18.80 0.46 -24.14
N ALA A 218 19.03 1.78 -24.06
CA ALA A 218 20.11 2.46 -24.79
C ALA A 218 21.51 1.95 -24.40
N ARG A 219 21.73 1.62 -23.13
CA ARG A 219 23.00 1.02 -22.66
C ARG A 219 23.18 -0.42 -23.12
N SER A 220 22.10 -1.20 -23.21
CA SER A 220 22.16 -2.59 -23.68
C SER A 220 22.37 -2.73 -25.19
N GLY A 221 21.85 -1.79 -26.00
CA GLY A 221 21.99 -1.76 -27.46
C GLY A 221 23.37 -1.31 -27.98
N ALA A 222 24.22 -0.73 -27.13
CA ALA A 222 25.56 -0.28 -27.51
C ALA A 222 26.64 -1.38 -27.51
N SER A 223 26.30 -2.64 -27.19
CA SER A 223 27.27 -3.74 -27.03
C SER A 223 27.42 -4.70 -28.22
N THR A 224 26.65 -4.54 -29.31
CA THR A 224 26.78 -5.39 -30.51
C THR A 224 27.34 -4.61 -31.70
N GLY A 225 28.64 -4.36 -31.71
CA GLY A 225 29.28 -3.69 -32.85
C GLY A 225 30.80 -3.60 -32.75
N ALA A 226 31.49 -4.75 -32.89
CA ALA A 226 32.79 -4.89 -33.57
C ALA A 226 33.46 -6.21 -33.18
N VAL A 227 33.12 -7.30 -33.88
CA VAL A 227 34.09 -8.39 -34.06
C VAL A 227 34.53 -8.29 -35.52
N THR A 228 35.58 -7.51 -35.72
CA THR A 228 36.30 -7.40 -36.99
C THR A 228 36.90 -8.75 -37.33
N MET A 229 36.46 -9.31 -38.45
CA MET A 229 37.09 -10.43 -39.15
C MET A 229 38.54 -10.06 -39.50
N GLY A 230 39.49 -10.58 -38.73
CA GLY A 230 40.92 -10.57 -39.06
C GLY A 230 41.36 -11.96 -39.46
N GLY A 231 41.61 -12.15 -40.77
CA GLY A 231 42.12 -13.40 -41.31
C GLY A 231 43.66 -13.53 -41.27
N VAL A 232 44.09 -14.66 -41.83
CA VAL A 232 45.44 -15.05 -42.29
C VAL A 232 46.41 -15.44 -41.14
N ARG A 233 47.06 -16.61 -41.08
CA ARG A 233 47.50 -17.63 -42.06
C ARG A 233 47.36 -19.04 -41.50
#